data_AF-A0A2M6ZWF7-F1
#
_entry.id   AF-A0A2M6ZWF7-F1
#
_cell.length_a   1.000
_cell.length_b   1.000
_cell.length_c   1.000
_cell.angle_alpha   90.00
_cell.angle_beta   90.00
_cell.angle_gamma   90.00
#
_symmetry.space_group_name_H-M   'P 1'
#
loop_
_entity.id
_entity.type
_entity.pdbx_description
1 polymer ?
#
loop_
_entity_poly.entity_id
_entity_poly.type
_entity_poly.pdbx_seq_one_letter_code
_entity_poly.pdbx_strand_id
1 'polypeptide(L)'
;MPNSNTADIPIQISRFNSSYQEATGRQFDWERSGSEKLLKILECSKSLSEKIIREPLWADQIKSYTSLLIKNELESLVDNIDAGNLGEIKKLLRYFKYRHMINIISDSNSSVYDTLKLWSDLADIIINKAYHMIYDICAKRYGYPAEEFKDQTIPVTGCILALGKLGSQELNISSDIDIICIYSSDRGISSGGPFGKIS
;
A
#
# COMPACT_ATOMS: atom_id res chain seq x y z
N MET A 1 -19.42 -16.69 12.45
CA MET A 1 -20.16 -17.20 11.27
C MET A 1 -19.16 -17.97 10.42
N PRO A 2 -19.26 -19.31 10.29
CA PRO A 2 -18.37 -20.07 9.42
C PRO A 2 -18.73 -19.74 7.96
N ASN A 3 -17.81 -19.07 7.24
CA ASN A 3 -18.04 -18.67 5.85
C ASN A 3 -18.08 -19.89 4.93
N SER A 4 -19.08 -19.91 4.06
CA SER A 4 -19.45 -20.95 3.09
C SER A 4 -18.49 -21.11 1.89
N ASN A 5 -17.18 -21.07 2.09
CA ASN A 5 -16.20 -20.87 1.00
C ASN A 5 -15.30 -22.07 0.66
N THR A 6 -15.46 -23.21 1.34
CA THR A 6 -14.57 -24.38 1.17
C THR A 6 -14.70 -25.08 -0.19
N ALA A 7 -15.79 -24.85 -0.94
CA ALA A 7 -16.02 -25.47 -2.25
C ALA A 7 -15.16 -24.89 -3.40
N ASP A 8 -14.46 -23.76 -3.19
CA ASP A 8 -13.74 -23.04 -4.25
C ASP A 8 -12.22 -23.25 -4.20
N ILE A 9 -11.67 -23.85 -3.14
CA ILE A 9 -10.22 -23.97 -2.93
C ILE A 9 -9.52 -24.76 -4.04
N PRO A 10 -9.98 -25.97 -4.45
CA PRO A 10 -9.32 -26.71 -5.53
C PRO A 10 -9.30 -25.94 -6.86
N ILE A 11 -10.35 -25.14 -7.12
CA ILE A 11 -10.45 -24.29 -8.30
C ILE A 11 -9.40 -23.17 -8.23
N GLN A 12 -9.29 -22.49 -7.09
CA GLN A 12 -8.30 -21.43 -6.88
C GLN A 12 -6.86 -21.95 -6.99
N ILE A 13 -6.56 -23.13 -6.43
CA ILE A 13 -5.25 -23.79 -6.55
C ILE A 13 -4.94 -24.10 -8.03
N SER A 14 -5.90 -24.67 -8.76
CA SER A 14 -5.73 -24.99 -10.19
C SER A 14 -5.47 -23.73 -11.03
N ARG A 15 -6.25 -22.67 -10.79
CA ARG A 15 -6.06 -21.36 -11.45
C ARG A 15 -4.68 -20.77 -11.14
N PHE A 16 -4.26 -20.82 -9.88
CA PHE A 16 -2.95 -20.35 -9.47
C PHE A 16 -1.82 -21.14 -10.15
N ASN A 17 -1.86 -22.47 -10.10
CA ASN A 17 -0.85 -23.34 -10.72
C ASN A 17 -0.72 -23.07 -12.22
N SER A 18 -1.86 -22.91 -12.91
CA SER A 18 -1.89 -22.61 -14.34
C SER A 18 -1.19 -21.28 -14.64
N SER A 19 -1.53 -20.22 -13.88
CA SER A 19 -0.90 -18.92 -14.08
C SER A 19 0.58 -18.92 -13.70
N TYR A 20 0.97 -19.63 -12.63
CA TYR A 20 2.37 -19.75 -12.24
C TYR A 20 3.19 -20.47 -13.32
N GLN A 21 2.66 -21.55 -13.89
CA GLN A 21 3.30 -22.27 -14.98
C GLN A 21 3.43 -21.41 -16.24
N GLU A 22 2.39 -20.63 -16.58
CA GLU A 22 2.45 -19.69 -17.70
C GLU A 22 3.52 -18.61 -17.49
N ALA A 23 3.64 -18.06 -16.28
CA ALA A 23 4.59 -16.99 -15.97
C ALA A 23 6.05 -17.47 -15.84
N THR A 24 6.27 -18.73 -15.45
CA THR A 24 7.61 -19.22 -15.08
C THR A 24 8.13 -20.39 -15.91
N GLY A 25 7.25 -21.06 -16.66
CA GLY A 25 7.56 -22.31 -17.38
C GLY A 25 7.72 -23.54 -16.48
N ARG A 26 7.53 -23.42 -15.16
CA ARG A 26 7.66 -24.52 -14.19
C ARG A 26 6.39 -24.72 -13.37
N GLN A 27 6.22 -25.93 -12.82
CA GLN A 27 5.17 -26.16 -11.83
C GLN A 27 5.54 -25.51 -10.49
N PHE A 28 4.51 -25.06 -9.76
CA PHE A 28 4.70 -24.56 -8.42
C PHE A 28 5.02 -25.72 -7.45
N ASP A 29 6.09 -25.56 -6.68
CA ASP A 29 6.46 -26.50 -5.62
C ASP A 29 5.66 -26.20 -4.35
N TRP A 30 4.66 -27.03 -4.06
CA TRP A 30 3.82 -26.91 -2.87
C TRP A 30 4.48 -27.43 -1.58
N GLU A 31 5.63 -28.10 -1.66
CA GLU A 31 6.34 -28.61 -0.47
C GLU A 31 7.30 -27.58 0.14
N ARG A 32 7.48 -26.42 -0.51
CA ARG A 32 8.36 -25.36 -0.02
C ARG A 32 7.79 -24.62 1.19
N SER A 33 8.67 -23.90 1.90
CA SER A 33 8.27 -22.96 2.96
C SER A 33 7.35 -21.86 2.42
N GLY A 34 6.20 -21.64 3.08
CA GLY A 34 5.24 -20.60 2.68
C GLY A 34 4.12 -21.09 1.73
N SER A 35 4.02 -22.40 1.48
CA SER A 35 2.88 -22.97 0.79
C SER A 35 1.61 -22.97 1.64
N GLU A 36 1.74 -23.25 2.95
CA GLU A 36 0.63 -23.19 3.92
C GLU A 36 0.01 -21.79 3.98
N LYS A 37 0.87 -20.79 3.85
CA LYS A 37 0.56 -19.37 3.79
C LYS A 37 -0.25 -19.00 2.55
N LEU A 38 0.20 -19.48 1.40
CA LEU A 38 -0.50 -19.31 0.13
C LEU A 38 -1.88 -19.98 0.14
N LEU A 39 -1.99 -21.20 0.67
CA LEU A 39 -3.27 -21.90 0.80
C LEU A 39 -4.27 -21.09 1.64
N LYS A 40 -3.82 -20.54 2.77
CA LYS A 40 -4.66 -19.68 3.63
C LYS A 40 -5.17 -18.45 2.90
N ILE A 41 -4.34 -17.82 2.06
CA ILE A 41 -4.76 -16.68 1.21
C ILE A 41 -5.86 -17.13 0.24
N LEU A 42 -5.63 -18.23 -0.48
CA LEU A 42 -6.54 -18.76 -1.48
C LEU A 42 -7.91 -19.11 -0.89
N GLU A 43 -7.93 -19.59 0.36
CA GLU A 43 -9.13 -19.94 1.11
C GLU A 43 -9.85 -18.72 1.71
N CYS A 44 -9.11 -17.82 2.36
CA CYS A 44 -9.71 -16.80 3.23
C CYS A 44 -10.06 -15.49 2.51
N SER A 45 -9.46 -15.18 1.36
CA SER A 45 -9.62 -13.87 0.74
C SER A 45 -9.67 -13.91 -0.79
N LYS A 46 -10.89 -13.96 -1.33
CA LYS A 46 -11.13 -13.90 -2.79
C LYS A 46 -10.38 -12.77 -3.49
N SER A 47 -10.36 -11.57 -2.89
CA SER A 47 -9.66 -10.40 -3.43
C SER A 47 -8.15 -10.63 -3.55
N LEU A 48 -7.53 -11.20 -2.52
CA LEU A 48 -6.10 -11.52 -2.55
C LEU A 48 -5.81 -12.73 -3.44
N SER A 49 -6.70 -13.73 -3.50
CA SER A 49 -6.61 -14.87 -4.42
C SER A 49 -6.54 -14.40 -5.87
N GLU A 50 -7.46 -13.53 -6.30
CA GLU A 50 -7.44 -12.98 -7.66
C GLU A 50 -6.15 -12.20 -7.96
N LYS A 51 -5.56 -11.54 -6.95
CA LYS A 51 -4.30 -10.81 -7.12
C LYS A 51 -3.10 -11.73 -7.23
N ILE A 52 -2.97 -12.73 -6.36
CA ILE A 52 -1.85 -13.66 -6.42
C ILE A 52 -1.95 -14.59 -7.64
N ILE A 53 -3.16 -14.90 -8.12
CA ILE A 53 -3.35 -15.62 -9.38
C ILE A 53 -2.90 -14.74 -10.56
N ARG A 54 -3.21 -13.45 -10.56
CA ARG A 54 -2.78 -12.55 -11.63
C ARG A 54 -1.27 -12.25 -11.62
N GLU A 55 -0.66 -12.28 -10.44
CA GLU A 55 0.76 -11.98 -10.22
C GLU A 55 1.44 -13.15 -9.48
N PRO A 56 1.56 -14.34 -10.13
CA PRO A 56 1.90 -15.60 -9.46
C PRO A 56 3.30 -15.62 -8.88
N LEU A 57 4.22 -14.82 -9.42
CA LEU A 57 5.58 -14.65 -8.90
C LEU A 57 5.62 -14.08 -7.47
N TRP A 58 4.56 -13.43 -6.98
CA TRP A 58 4.51 -12.94 -5.60
C TRP A 58 4.53 -14.07 -4.58
N ALA A 59 4.08 -15.27 -4.98
CA ALA A 59 4.17 -16.44 -4.11
C ALA A 59 5.62 -16.74 -3.71
N ASP A 60 6.60 -16.49 -4.59
CA ASP A 60 8.04 -16.72 -4.34
C ASP A 60 8.63 -15.71 -3.35
N GLN A 61 7.89 -14.63 -3.07
CA GLN A 61 8.31 -13.55 -2.19
C GLN A 61 7.67 -13.64 -0.79
N ILE A 62 6.80 -14.64 -0.56
CA ILE A 62 6.19 -14.89 0.74
C ILE A 62 7.30 -15.33 1.71
N LYS A 63 7.68 -14.44 2.62
CA LYS A 63 8.70 -14.66 3.65
C LYS A 63 8.09 -14.52 5.05
N SER A 64 8.83 -14.87 6.09
CA SER A 64 8.47 -14.43 7.46
C SER A 64 8.53 -12.91 7.53
N TYR A 65 7.42 -12.30 7.94
CA TYR A 65 7.23 -10.86 7.95
C TYR A 65 7.96 -10.23 9.14
N THR A 66 8.56 -9.05 8.95
CA THR A 66 9.14 -8.25 10.05
C THR A 66 8.87 -6.78 9.78
N SER A 67 8.19 -6.12 10.73
CA SER A 67 7.71 -4.73 10.60
C SER A 67 8.83 -3.71 10.35
N LEU A 68 10.03 -3.95 10.90
CA LEU A 68 11.19 -3.06 10.80
C LEU A 68 11.77 -2.89 9.38
N LEU A 69 11.37 -3.71 8.40
CA LEU A 69 11.97 -3.71 7.04
C LEU A 69 11.13 -2.99 5.97
N ILE A 70 9.89 -2.60 6.28
CA ILE A 70 8.89 -2.22 5.27
C ILE A 70 9.11 -0.81 4.74
N LYS A 71 9.41 0.14 5.63
CA LYS A 71 9.60 1.54 5.21
C LYS A 71 10.80 1.67 4.27
N ASN A 72 11.92 1.01 4.59
CA ASN A 72 13.14 1.05 3.79
C ASN A 72 12.95 0.37 2.42
N GLU A 73 12.13 -0.69 2.35
CA GLU A 73 11.77 -1.34 1.08
C GLU A 73 11.02 -0.37 0.16
N LEU A 74 10.04 0.38 0.69
CA LEU A 74 9.28 1.33 -0.12
C LEU A 74 10.17 2.44 -0.69
N GLU A 75 11.10 2.98 0.12
CA GLU A 75 12.05 4.00 -0.36
C GLU A 75 12.87 3.49 -1.54
N SER A 76 13.44 2.29 -1.42
CA SER A 76 14.22 1.68 -2.51
C SER A 76 13.39 1.42 -3.76
N LEU A 77 12.12 1.05 -3.63
CA LEU A 77 11.25 0.86 -4.80
C LEU A 77 10.88 2.18 -5.49
N VAL A 78 10.77 3.27 -4.73
CA VAL A 78 10.50 4.61 -5.28
C VAL A 78 11.67 5.11 -6.14
N ASP A 79 12.91 4.76 -5.78
CA ASP A 79 14.11 5.10 -6.59
C ASP A 79 14.11 4.47 -7.99
N ASN A 80 13.26 3.46 -8.22
CA ASN A 80 13.17 2.73 -9.49
C ASN A 80 12.03 3.21 -10.40
N ILE A 81 11.30 4.26 -10.04
CA ILE A 81 10.21 4.81 -10.85
C ILE A 81 10.41 6.30 -11.14
N ASP A 82 9.74 6.80 -12.18
CA ASP A 82 9.63 8.24 -12.37
C ASP A 82 8.67 8.85 -11.33
N ALA A 83 9.24 9.49 -10.31
CA ALA A 83 8.50 10.18 -9.26
C ALA A 83 7.66 11.37 -9.77
N GLY A 84 7.81 11.80 -11.03
CA GLY A 84 6.92 12.76 -11.70
C GLY A 84 5.67 12.11 -12.32
N ASN A 85 5.65 10.79 -12.48
CA ASN A 85 4.60 10.05 -13.17
C ASN A 85 3.58 9.45 -12.20
N LEU A 86 2.42 10.09 -12.08
CA LEU A 86 1.33 9.63 -11.21
C LEU A 86 0.85 8.21 -11.54
N GLY A 87 0.97 7.77 -12.80
CA GLY A 87 0.63 6.41 -13.21
C GLY A 87 1.55 5.36 -12.61
N GLU A 88 2.86 5.63 -12.60
CA GLU A 88 3.86 4.74 -11.99
C GLU A 88 3.74 4.71 -10.47
N ILE A 89 3.55 5.87 -9.83
CA ILE A 89 3.31 5.96 -8.38
C ILE A 89 2.11 5.11 -7.98
N LYS A 90 0.97 5.26 -8.68
CA LYS A 90 -0.24 4.47 -8.41
C LYS A 90 0.00 2.98 -8.57
N LYS A 91 0.77 2.56 -9.58
CA LYS A 91 1.11 1.14 -9.81
C LYS A 91 2.01 0.63 -8.68
N LEU A 92 3.06 1.37 -8.33
CA LEU A 92 4.00 1.02 -7.28
C LEU A 92 3.30 0.88 -5.92
N LEU A 93 2.53 1.87 -5.48
CA LEU A 93 1.86 1.83 -4.19
C LEU A 93 0.81 0.70 -4.12
N ARG A 94 0.14 0.38 -5.23
CA ARG A 94 -0.76 -0.79 -5.31
C ARG A 94 0.00 -2.10 -5.20
N TYR A 95 1.12 -2.23 -5.92
CA TYR A 95 2.01 -3.39 -5.84
C TYR A 95 2.47 -3.61 -4.39
N PHE A 96 3.03 -2.56 -3.79
CA PHE A 96 3.52 -2.55 -2.43
C PHE A 96 2.43 -2.96 -1.44
N LYS A 97 1.25 -2.32 -1.53
CA LYS A 97 0.08 -2.67 -0.73
C LYS A 97 -0.18 -4.17 -0.79
N TYR A 98 -0.54 -4.71 -1.96
CA TYR A 98 -0.99 -6.10 -2.05
C TYR A 98 0.10 -7.10 -1.65
N ARG A 99 1.36 -6.83 -1.97
CA ARG A 99 2.50 -7.67 -1.54
C ARG A 99 2.59 -7.76 -0.01
N HIS A 100 2.51 -6.65 0.71
CA HIS A 100 2.55 -6.68 2.17
C HIS A 100 1.26 -7.23 2.78
N MET A 101 0.09 -6.97 2.20
CA MET A 101 -1.18 -7.58 2.63
C MET A 101 -1.10 -9.12 2.61
N ILE A 102 -0.51 -9.69 1.55
CA ILE A 102 -0.26 -11.13 1.39
C ILE A 102 0.68 -11.63 2.49
N ASN A 103 1.75 -10.91 2.79
CA ASN A 103 2.68 -11.32 3.85
C ASN A 103 2.06 -11.22 5.25
N ILE A 104 1.24 -10.20 5.53
CA ILE A 104 0.57 -10.04 6.83
C ILE A 104 -0.42 -11.17 7.09
N ILE A 105 -1.33 -11.45 6.14
CA ILE A 105 -2.34 -12.51 6.32
C ILE A 105 -1.72 -13.91 6.40
N SER A 106 -0.54 -14.05 5.79
CA SER A 106 0.24 -15.28 5.82
C SER A 106 0.88 -15.57 7.17
N ASP A 107 1.04 -14.59 8.04
CA ASP A 107 1.58 -14.85 9.37
C ASP A 107 0.53 -15.56 10.23
N SER A 108 0.71 -16.86 10.44
CA SER A 108 -0.18 -17.69 11.24
C SER A 108 0.01 -17.52 12.75
N ASN A 109 1.12 -16.90 13.17
CA ASN A 109 1.48 -16.79 14.59
C ASN A 109 1.09 -15.44 15.19
N SER A 110 0.77 -14.45 14.36
CA SER A 110 0.34 -13.12 14.81
C SER A 110 -1.04 -13.17 15.45
N SER A 111 -1.20 -12.44 16.57
CA SER A 111 -2.53 -12.26 17.16
C SER A 111 -3.43 -11.42 16.24
N VAL A 112 -4.74 -11.41 16.50
CA VAL A 112 -5.67 -10.52 15.78
C VAL A 112 -5.25 -9.06 15.96
N TYR A 113 -4.86 -8.67 17.17
CA TYR A 113 -4.42 -7.31 17.47
C TYR A 113 -3.16 -6.95 16.69
N ASP A 114 -2.14 -7.80 16.70
CA ASP A 114 -0.91 -7.56 15.94
C ASP A 114 -1.19 -7.45 14.44
N THR A 115 -2.07 -8.33 13.94
CA THR A 115 -2.51 -8.29 12.55
C THR A 115 -3.13 -6.93 12.21
N LEU A 116 -4.13 -6.47 12.98
CA LEU A 116 -4.79 -5.17 12.78
C LEU A 116 -3.80 -3.99 12.85
N LYS A 117 -2.84 -4.07 13.77
CA LYS A 117 -1.77 -3.10 13.90
C LYS A 117 -0.90 -3.05 12.65
N LEU A 118 -0.48 -4.20 12.12
CA LEU A 118 0.31 -4.28 10.88
C LEU A 118 -0.44 -3.74 9.65
N TRP A 119 -1.75 -3.97 9.57
CA TRP A 119 -2.60 -3.38 8.54
C TRP A 119 -2.64 -1.85 8.65
N SER A 120 -2.74 -1.33 9.87
CA SER A 120 -2.74 0.11 10.15
C SER A 120 -1.40 0.74 9.78
N ASP A 121 -0.29 0.14 10.21
CA ASP A 121 1.06 0.60 9.88
C ASP A 121 1.32 0.60 8.37
N LEU A 122 0.86 -0.43 7.66
CA LEU A 122 0.97 -0.50 6.20
C LEU A 122 0.19 0.65 5.53
N ALA A 123 -1.03 0.93 5.98
CA ALA A 123 -1.84 2.04 5.46
C ALA A 123 -1.15 3.38 5.72
N ASP A 124 -0.65 3.62 6.94
CA ASP A 124 0.06 4.85 7.30
C ASP A 124 1.31 5.08 6.43
N ILE A 125 2.13 4.03 6.23
CA ILE A 125 3.32 4.11 5.36
C ILE A 125 2.94 4.50 3.94
N ILE A 126 1.90 3.88 3.37
CA ILE A 126 1.46 4.14 2.00
C ILE A 126 0.88 5.54 1.87
N ILE A 127 0.03 5.97 2.81
CA ILE A 127 -0.61 7.30 2.81
C ILE A 127 0.46 8.38 2.93
N ASN A 128 1.39 8.23 3.87
CA ASN A 128 2.47 9.18 4.08
C ASN A 128 3.35 9.30 2.82
N LYS A 129 3.75 8.18 2.22
CA LYS A 129 4.53 8.20 0.98
C LYS A 129 3.75 8.85 -0.17
N ALA A 130 2.49 8.48 -0.36
CA ALA A 130 1.63 9.06 -1.39
C ALA A 130 1.50 10.58 -1.24
N TYR A 131 1.28 11.06 -0.01
CA TYR A 131 1.18 12.48 0.30
C TYR A 131 2.44 13.23 -0.12
N HIS A 132 3.62 12.78 0.31
CA HIS A 132 4.87 13.47 -0.01
C HIS A 132 5.20 13.45 -1.50
N MET A 133 4.97 12.33 -2.20
CA MET A 133 5.21 12.28 -3.65
C MET A 133 4.27 13.21 -4.43
N ILE A 134 2.99 13.26 -4.05
CA ILE A 134 2.02 14.16 -4.70
C ILE A 134 2.33 15.62 -4.35
N TYR A 135 2.71 15.90 -3.12
CA TYR A 135 3.15 17.22 -2.69
C TYR A 135 4.32 17.71 -3.56
N ASP A 136 5.34 16.89 -3.77
CA ASP A 136 6.49 17.24 -4.61
C ASP A 136 6.12 17.44 -6.09
N ILE A 137 5.20 16.63 -6.62
CA ILE A 137 4.66 16.83 -7.99
C ILE A 137 3.98 18.19 -8.08
N CYS A 138 3.12 18.53 -7.12
CA CYS A 138 2.40 19.80 -7.09
C CYS A 138 3.38 20.97 -6.93
N ALA A 139 4.34 20.87 -6.02
CA ALA A 139 5.35 21.89 -5.77
C ALA A 139 6.23 22.14 -7.00
N LYS A 140 6.64 21.09 -7.72
CA LYS A 140 7.39 21.23 -8.98
C LYS A 140 6.59 21.92 -10.09
N ARG A 141 5.25 21.77 -10.10
CA ARG A 141 4.38 22.36 -11.13
C ARG A 141 4.00 23.80 -10.82
N TYR A 142 3.65 24.08 -9.57
CA TYR A 142 3.01 25.32 -9.15
C TYR A 142 3.86 26.13 -8.17
N GLY A 143 5.00 25.62 -7.72
CA GLY A 143 5.78 26.20 -6.64
C GLY A 143 5.35 25.71 -5.25
N TYR A 144 6.21 25.90 -4.25
CA TYR A 144 5.92 25.50 -2.88
C TYR A 144 4.86 26.41 -2.25
N PRO A 145 3.91 25.85 -1.47
CA PRO A 145 2.89 26.64 -0.78
C PRO A 145 3.50 27.47 0.35
N ALA A 146 3.09 28.73 0.42
CA ALA A 146 3.53 29.71 1.40
C ALA A 146 2.44 30.74 1.68
N GLU A 147 2.57 31.50 2.76
CA GLU A 147 1.73 32.64 3.08
C GLU A 147 2.60 33.88 3.20
N GLU A 148 2.09 35.03 2.73
CA GLU A 148 2.70 36.33 2.99
C GLU A 148 2.14 36.92 4.29
N PHE A 149 3.01 37.12 5.28
CA PHE A 149 2.64 37.73 6.55
C PHE A 149 3.70 38.76 6.97
N LYS A 150 3.29 40.04 7.11
CA LYS A 150 4.18 41.16 7.48
C LYS A 150 5.46 41.23 6.64
N ASP A 151 5.30 41.21 5.31
CA ASP A 151 6.40 41.24 4.33
C ASP A 151 7.38 40.04 4.41
N GLN A 152 6.97 38.94 5.06
CA GLN A 152 7.71 37.68 5.11
C GLN A 152 6.92 36.57 4.40
N THR A 153 7.64 35.69 3.70
CA THR A 153 7.09 34.48 3.11
C THR A 153 7.29 33.31 4.08
N ILE A 154 6.21 32.75 4.59
CA ILE A 154 6.22 31.66 5.57
C ILE A 154 5.74 30.37 4.88
N PRO A 155 6.45 29.24 4.98
CA PRO A 155 5.98 27.97 4.42
C PRO A 155 4.62 27.55 5.00
N VAL A 156 3.68 27.17 4.13
CA VAL A 156 2.42 26.56 4.54
C VAL A 156 2.62 25.06 4.61
N THR A 157 2.27 24.48 5.75
CA THR A 157 2.39 23.04 5.96
C THR A 157 1.01 22.40 5.98
N GLY A 158 0.96 21.11 5.65
CA GLY A 158 -0.24 20.31 5.78
C GLY A 158 0.05 18.98 6.44
N CYS A 159 -0.98 18.37 6.99
CA CYS A 159 -0.94 17.02 7.54
C CYS A 159 -2.21 16.26 7.21
N ILE A 160 -2.12 14.94 7.30
CA ILE A 160 -3.27 14.04 7.17
C ILE A 160 -3.56 13.48 8.55
N LEU A 161 -4.80 13.64 9.01
CA LEU A 161 -5.31 12.98 10.20
C LEU A 161 -6.10 11.74 9.79
N ALA A 162 -5.66 10.58 10.29
CA ALA A 162 -6.44 9.36 10.19
C ALA A 162 -7.55 9.35 11.25
N LEU A 163 -8.75 8.99 10.83
CA LEU A 163 -9.92 8.82 11.69
C LEU A 163 -10.34 7.34 11.72
N GLY A 164 -11.39 7.05 12.50
CA GLY A 164 -12.01 5.72 12.55
C GLY A 164 -11.01 4.64 12.94
N LYS A 165 -11.06 3.50 12.24
CA LYS A 165 -10.23 2.33 12.54
C LYS A 165 -8.74 2.54 12.27
N LEU A 166 -8.39 3.35 11.26
CA LEU A 166 -7.00 3.69 11.03
C LEU A 166 -6.49 4.57 12.18
N GLY A 167 -7.28 5.57 12.58
CA GLY A 167 -6.96 6.45 13.72
C GLY A 167 -6.84 5.70 15.06
N SER A 168 -7.60 4.62 15.25
CA SER A 168 -7.49 3.75 16.43
C SER A 168 -6.45 2.62 16.30
N GLN A 169 -5.76 2.50 15.16
CA GLN A 169 -4.78 1.45 14.85
C GLN A 169 -5.37 0.02 14.84
N GLU A 170 -6.63 -0.08 14.48
CA GLU A 170 -7.39 -1.34 14.43
C GLU A 170 -7.94 -1.59 13.00
N LEU A 171 -7.18 -1.17 11.99
CA LEU A 171 -7.60 -1.31 10.60
C LEU A 171 -7.74 -2.77 10.21
N ASN A 172 -8.88 -3.12 9.60
CA ASN A 172 -9.09 -4.44 9.01
C ASN A 172 -9.05 -4.39 7.48
N ILE A 173 -8.82 -5.54 6.83
CA ILE A 173 -8.60 -5.65 5.38
C ILE A 173 -9.72 -5.08 4.51
N SER A 174 -10.96 -5.08 5.02
CA SER A 174 -12.15 -4.65 4.29
C SER A 174 -12.63 -3.25 4.69
N SER A 175 -11.90 -2.54 5.55
CA SER A 175 -12.29 -1.22 6.01
C SER A 175 -11.88 -0.16 5.01
N ASP A 176 -12.76 0.83 4.83
CA ASP A 176 -12.40 2.10 4.22
C ASP A 176 -11.46 2.89 5.15
N ILE A 177 -10.72 3.82 4.55
CA ILE A 177 -9.80 4.72 5.25
C ILE A 177 -10.44 6.10 5.32
N ASP A 178 -10.72 6.54 6.55
CA ASP A 178 -11.24 7.87 6.83
C ASP A 178 -10.08 8.82 7.13
N ILE A 179 -9.89 9.85 6.30
CA ILE A 179 -8.82 10.85 6.48
C ILE A 179 -9.35 12.27 6.34
N ILE A 180 -8.77 13.18 7.11
CA ILE A 180 -8.94 14.63 6.98
C ILE A 180 -7.58 15.25 6.66
N CYS A 181 -7.54 16.12 5.65
CA CYS A 181 -6.37 16.95 5.37
C CYS A 181 -6.52 18.29 6.10
N ILE A 182 -5.51 18.67 6.87
CA ILE A 182 -5.44 19.97 7.54
C ILE A 182 -4.23 20.71 7.00
N TYR A 183 -4.34 22.02 6.90
CA TYR A 183 -3.27 22.91 6.47
C TYR A 183 -3.17 24.12 7.40
N SER A 184 -1.99 24.72 7.49
CA SER A 184 -1.70 25.77 8.47
C SER A 184 -2.29 27.14 8.12
N SER A 185 -2.77 27.36 6.89
CA SER A 185 -3.27 28.66 6.42
C SER A 185 -4.32 28.55 5.32
N ASP A 186 -5.38 29.35 5.41
CA ASP A 186 -6.43 29.50 4.38
C ASP A 186 -6.11 30.60 3.34
N ARG A 187 -4.94 31.24 3.45
CA ARG A 187 -4.45 32.31 2.55
C ARG A 187 -3.20 31.89 1.78
N GLY A 188 -3.03 30.58 1.58
CA GLY A 188 -1.86 30.02 0.92
C GLY A 188 -1.75 30.46 -0.53
N ILE A 189 -0.61 31.03 -0.88
CA ILE A 189 -0.15 31.23 -2.26
C ILE A 189 0.89 30.17 -2.59
N SER A 190 1.15 29.92 -3.88
CA SER A 190 2.33 29.16 -4.29
C SER A 190 3.42 30.08 -4.83
N SER A 191 4.69 29.67 -4.76
CA SER A 191 5.82 30.45 -5.29
C SER A 191 5.81 30.59 -6.83
N GLY A 192 4.93 29.87 -7.52
CA GLY A 192 4.93 29.75 -8.98
C GLY A 192 5.86 28.64 -9.49
N GLY A 193 5.47 28.00 -10.59
CA GLY A 193 6.26 27.01 -11.32
C GLY A 193 5.95 27.02 -12.82
N PRO A 194 6.39 26.00 -13.59
CA PRO A 194 6.15 25.93 -15.03
C PRO A 194 4.68 25.97 -15.45
N PHE A 195 3.76 25.67 -14.53
CA PHE A 195 2.31 25.69 -14.74
C PHE A 195 1.64 26.95 -14.15
N GLY A 196 2.43 27.94 -13.72
CA GLY A 196 1.94 29.17 -13.11
C GLY A 196 1.91 29.13 -11.58
N LYS A 197 1.17 30.07 -11.00
CA LYS A 197 0.99 30.27 -9.56
C LYS A 197 -0.46 29.98 -9.16
N ILE A 198 -0.65 29.48 -7.95
CA ILE A 198 -1.94 29.30 -7.27
C ILE A 198 -2.07 30.40 -6.21
N SER A 199 -3.25 31.02 -6.12
CA SER A 199 -3.60 32.08 -5.18
C SER A 199 -5.07 31.96 -4.78
#